data_AF-A0A3D1BVL7-F1
#
_entry.id   AF-A0A3D1BVL7-F1
#
_cell.length_a   1.000
_cell.length_b   1.000
_cell.length_c   1.000
_cell.angle_alpha   90.00
_cell.angle_beta   90.00
_cell.angle_gamma   90.00
#
_symmetry.space_group_name_H-M   'P 1'
#
loop_
_entity.id
_entity.type
_entity.pdbx_description
1 polymer ?
#
loop_
_entity_poly.entity_id
_entity_poly.type
_entity_poly.pdbx_seq_one_letter_code
_entity_poly.pdbx_strand_id
1 'polypeptide(L)'
;MVDYLFLVLAIALLIIGIIGCLVPVLPGPPLSFAGLLVLHFTEFAEFNITLLIILGSLAVIVAVFDYVVPIWGTKKFGGSKYGIRGATIGLLIGLFFGPPGIIIGPFIGAVSGELIYKSDFSYAIRAGFGSLIGFMAGIGLKLAVSLIITFYFIREFFM
;
A
#
# COMPACT_ATOMS: atom_id res chain seq x y z
N MET A 1 -15.02 5.67 -29.32
CA MET A 1 -15.54 4.41 -28.70
C MET A 1 -14.46 3.70 -27.91
N VAL A 2 -13.22 3.68 -28.41
CA VAL A 2 -12.04 3.17 -27.69
C VAL A 2 -11.74 4.01 -26.43
N ASP A 3 -12.08 5.29 -26.46
CA ASP A 3 -11.82 6.26 -25.38
C ASP A 3 -12.64 5.96 -24.12
N TYR A 4 -13.90 5.53 -24.28
CA TYR A 4 -14.73 5.07 -23.16
C TYR A 4 -14.20 3.77 -22.54
N LEU A 5 -13.58 2.91 -23.35
CA LEU A 5 -12.97 1.66 -22.89
C LEU A 5 -11.74 1.97 -22.02
N PHE A 6 -10.90 2.92 -22.44
CA PHE A 6 -9.77 3.40 -21.65
C PHE A 6 -10.20 4.13 -20.38
N LEU A 7 -11.30 4.90 -20.43
CA LEU A 7 -11.86 5.53 -19.23
C LEU A 7 -12.27 4.49 -18.17
N VAL A 8 -13.03 3.46 -18.57
CA VAL A 8 -13.44 2.39 -17.66
C VAL A 8 -12.22 1.65 -17.10
N LEU A 9 -11.22 1.39 -17.94
CA LEU A 9 -9.97 0.77 -17.53
C LEU A 9 -9.22 1.64 -16.51
N ALA A 10 -9.12 2.95 -16.77
CA ALA A 10 -8.45 3.91 -15.89
C ALA A 10 -9.10 3.98 -14.50
N ILE A 11 -10.44 4.04 -14.45
CA ILE A 11 -11.22 4.01 -13.20
C ILE A 11 -11.00 2.67 -12.47
N ALA A 12 -11.05 1.55 -13.19
CA ALA A 12 -10.80 0.25 -12.60
C ALA A 12 -9.39 0.15 -12.00
N LEU A 13 -8.35 0.62 -12.70
CA LEU A 13 -6.97 0.69 -12.20
C LEU A 13 -6.84 1.57 -10.97
N LEU A 14 -7.57 2.69 -10.91
CA LEU A 14 -7.59 3.56 -9.73
C LEU A 14 -8.21 2.87 -8.52
N ILE A 15 -9.37 2.23 -8.68
CA ILE A 15 -10.04 1.49 -7.61
C ILE A 15 -9.14 0.33 -7.14
N ILE A 16 -8.57 -0.42 -8.07
CA ILE A 16 -7.64 -1.51 -7.75
C ILE A 16 -6.36 -0.96 -7.09
N GLY A 17 -5.89 0.23 -7.47
CA GLY A 17 -4.76 0.91 -6.84
C GLY A 17 -5.03 1.26 -5.37
N ILE A 18 -6.20 1.84 -5.08
CA ILE A 18 -6.63 2.16 -3.71
C ILE A 18 -6.78 0.88 -2.87
N ILE A 19 -7.45 -0.14 -3.41
CA ILE A 19 -7.58 -1.45 -2.73
C ILE A 19 -6.19 -2.08 -2.55
N GLY A 20 -5.32 -1.95 -3.54
CA GLY A 20 -3.94 -2.40 -3.54
C GLY A 20 -3.07 -1.70 -2.49
N CYS A 21 -3.48 -0.55 -1.94
CA CYS A 21 -2.79 0.02 -0.78
C CYS A 21 -2.92 -0.83 0.48
N LEU A 22 -4.05 -1.54 0.63
CA LEU A 22 -4.31 -2.44 1.77
C LEU A 22 -3.67 -3.81 1.58
N VAL A 23 -3.47 -4.22 0.33
CA VAL A 23 -2.89 -5.52 -0.03
C VAL A 23 -1.37 -5.35 -0.14
N PRO A 24 -0.55 -6.05 0.68
CA PRO A 24 0.90 -5.87 0.67
C PRO A 24 1.55 -6.29 -0.66
N VAL A 25 0.91 -7.19 -1.41
CA VAL A 25 1.41 -7.73 -2.69
C VAL A 25 1.27 -6.72 -3.84
N LEU A 26 0.31 -5.81 -3.75
CA LEU A 26 0.02 -4.87 -4.83
C LEU A 26 0.68 -3.51 -4.56
N PRO A 27 1.44 -2.97 -5.52
CA PRO A 27 1.96 -1.62 -5.40
C PRO A 27 0.83 -0.61 -5.73
N GLY A 28 0.04 -0.26 -4.71
CA GLY A 28 -1.11 0.64 -4.85
C GLY A 28 -0.83 1.97 -5.57
N PRO A 29 0.19 2.76 -5.17
CA PRO A 29 0.47 4.04 -5.83
C PRO A 29 0.90 3.89 -7.30
N PRO A 30 1.76 2.94 -7.70
CA PRO A 30 2.03 2.66 -9.11
C PRO A 30 0.80 2.24 -9.92
N LEU A 31 -0.11 1.44 -9.36
CA LEU A 31 -1.36 1.08 -10.04
C LEU A 31 -2.27 2.29 -10.24
N SER A 32 -2.42 3.13 -9.21
CA SER A 32 -3.17 4.39 -9.30
C SER A 32 -2.57 5.32 -10.36
N PHE A 33 -1.24 5.41 -10.43
CA PHE A 33 -0.54 6.18 -11.46
C PHE A 33 -0.72 5.62 -12.87
N ALA A 34 -0.73 4.29 -13.03
CA ALA A 34 -1.04 3.65 -14.30
C ALA A 34 -2.46 3.98 -14.77
N GLY A 35 -3.44 4.04 -13.87
CA GLY A 35 -4.78 4.54 -14.18
C GLY A 35 -4.77 5.98 -14.70
N LEU A 36 -3.98 6.86 -14.07
CA LEU A 36 -3.80 8.24 -14.52
C LEU A 36 -3.12 8.33 -15.89
N LEU A 37 -2.10 7.51 -16.15
CA LEU A 37 -1.47 7.41 -17.47
C LEU A 37 -2.45 6.97 -18.56
N VAL A 38 -3.30 5.98 -18.27
CA VAL A 38 -4.32 5.51 -19.23
C VAL A 38 -5.30 6.64 -19.56
N LEU A 39 -5.70 7.45 -18.57
CA LEU A 39 -6.56 8.61 -18.81
C LEU A 39 -5.85 9.69 -19.64
N HIS A 40 -4.55 9.89 -19.44
CA HIS A 40 -3.77 10.85 -20.25
C HIS A 40 -3.77 10.53 -21.75
N PHE A 41 -3.87 9.26 -22.12
CA PHE A 41 -3.95 8.83 -23.52
C PHE A 41 -5.36 8.94 -24.12
N THR A 42 -6.36 9.37 -23.35
CA THR A 42 -7.71 9.64 -23.85
C THR A 42 -7.93 11.12 -24.10
N GLU A 43 -8.85 11.44 -25.02
CA GLU A 43 -9.26 12.82 -25.31
C GLU A 43 -9.92 13.54 -24.11
N PHE A 44 -10.15 12.84 -22.99
CA PHE A 44 -10.85 13.35 -21.81
C PHE A 44 -9.94 14.08 -20.81
N ALA A 45 -8.62 13.94 -20.87
CA ALA A 45 -7.73 14.66 -19.95
C ALA A 45 -6.30 14.79 -20.51
N GLU A 46 -5.81 16.03 -20.61
CA GLU A 46 -4.41 16.31 -20.93
C GLU A 46 -3.63 16.67 -19.66
N PHE A 47 -2.72 15.78 -19.23
CA PHE A 47 -1.85 16.06 -18.10
C PHE A 47 -0.54 16.69 -18.56
N ASN A 48 -0.06 17.68 -17.80
CA ASN A 48 1.29 18.20 -18.01
C ASN A 48 2.34 17.11 -17.71
N ILE A 49 3.28 16.91 -18.64
CA ILE A 49 4.40 15.94 -18.52
C ILE A 49 5.17 16.12 -17.20
N THR A 50 5.32 17.37 -16.71
CA THR A 50 5.99 17.66 -15.44
C THR A 50 5.23 17.04 -14.25
N LEU A 51 3.89 17.15 -14.24
CA LEU A 51 3.06 16.54 -13.20
C LEU A 51 3.12 15.01 -13.25
N LEU A 52 3.11 14.43 -14.45
CA LEU A 52 3.26 12.99 -14.66
C LEU A 52 4.59 12.46 -14.11
N ILE A 53 5.71 13.16 -14.37
CA ILE A 53 7.02 12.78 -13.85
C ILE A 53 7.06 12.89 -12.32
N ILE A 54 6.48 13.94 -11.74
CA ILE A 54 6.41 14.13 -10.28
C ILE A 54 5.57 13.01 -9.63
N LEU A 55 4.36 12.75 -10.13
CA LEU A 55 3.49 11.72 -9.58
C LEU A 55 4.04 10.31 -9.78
N GLY A 56 4.65 10.04 -10.94
CA GLY A 56 5.28 8.76 -11.24
C GLY A 56 6.50 8.51 -10.36
N SER A 57 7.38 9.49 -10.20
CA SER A 57 8.52 9.38 -9.28
C SER A 57 8.08 9.20 -7.83
N LEU A 58 7.07 9.95 -7.38
CA LEU A 58 6.49 9.80 -6.04
C LEU A 58 5.89 8.39 -5.83
N ALA A 59 5.17 7.86 -6.82
CA ALA A 59 4.60 6.52 -6.77
C ALA A 59 5.68 5.43 -6.63
N VAL A 60 6.78 5.56 -7.37
CA VAL A 60 7.93 4.64 -7.29
C VAL A 60 8.63 4.75 -5.93
N ILE A 61 8.90 5.97 -5.47
CA ILE A 61 9.53 6.21 -4.17
C ILE A 61 8.68 5.56 -3.07
N VAL A 62 7.38 5.84 -3.04
CA VAL A 62 6.47 5.32 -2.00
C VAL A 62 6.36 3.80 -2.09
N ALA A 63 6.35 3.22 -3.29
CA ALA A 63 6.37 1.77 -3.44
C ALA A 63 7.63 1.15 -2.82
N VAL A 64 8.80 1.76 -3.00
CA VAL A 64 10.05 1.30 -2.37
C VAL A 64 9.99 1.49 -0.85
N PHE A 65 9.56 2.66 -0.38
CA PHE A 65 9.42 2.95 1.04
C PHE A 65 8.44 2.00 1.72
N ASP A 66 7.37 1.58 1.06
CA ASP A 66 6.42 0.64 1.64
C ASP A 66 7.03 -0.75 1.90
N TYR A 67 8.03 -1.18 1.13
CA TYR A 67 8.77 -2.40 1.49
C TYR A 67 9.76 -2.15 2.62
N VAL A 68 10.38 -0.97 2.67
CA VAL A 68 11.45 -0.65 3.64
C VAL A 68 10.89 -0.31 5.02
N VAL A 69 9.80 0.44 5.10
CA VAL A 69 9.21 0.96 6.35
C VAL A 69 8.73 -0.16 7.28
N PRO A 70 8.00 -1.19 6.85
CA PRO A 70 7.60 -2.31 7.70
C PRO A 70 8.80 -3.13 8.19
N ILE A 71 9.80 -3.33 7.33
CA ILE A 71 11.03 -4.05 7.68
C ILE A 71 11.81 -3.27 8.74
N TRP A 72 11.99 -1.96 8.52
CA TRP A 72 12.69 -1.08 9.44
C TRP A 72 11.93 -0.89 10.75
N GLY A 73 10.61 -0.73 10.69
CA GLY A 73 9.72 -0.67 11.85
C GLY A 73 9.86 -1.93 12.69
N THR A 74 9.68 -3.11 12.09
CA THR A 74 9.81 -4.38 12.82
C THR A 74 11.20 -4.53 13.43
N LYS A 75 12.28 -4.27 12.67
CA LYS A 75 13.67 -4.35 13.18
C LYS A 75 13.95 -3.36 14.32
N LYS A 76 13.43 -2.13 14.25
CA LYS A 76 13.64 -1.09 15.26
C LYS A 76 13.06 -1.47 16.62
N PHE A 77 11.97 -2.24 16.62
CA PHE A 77 11.35 -2.77 17.83
C PHE A 77 11.81 -4.19 18.20
N GLY A 78 12.88 -4.68 17.55
CA GLY A 78 13.50 -5.98 17.83
C GLY A 78 12.95 -7.16 17.02
N GLY A 79 11.91 -7.00 16.21
CA GLY A 79 11.36 -8.13 15.47
C GLY A 79 12.36 -8.76 14.48
N SER A 80 12.32 -10.08 14.41
CA SER A 80 13.09 -10.89 13.47
C SER A 80 12.42 -10.96 12.09
N LYS A 81 13.04 -11.69 11.17
CA LYS A 81 12.43 -11.98 9.86
C LYS A 81 11.14 -12.81 9.98
N TYR A 82 10.98 -13.58 11.07
CA TYR A 82 9.79 -14.39 11.31
C TYR A 82 8.61 -13.53 11.74
N GLY A 83 8.81 -12.49 12.57
CA GLY A 83 7.78 -11.50 12.87
C GLY A 83 7.30 -10.74 11.63
N ILE A 84 8.21 -10.37 10.73
CA ILE A 84 7.85 -9.71 9.46
C ILE A 84 6.97 -10.63 8.60
N ARG A 85 7.41 -11.88 8.37
CA ARG A 85 6.63 -12.86 7.59
C ARG A 85 5.30 -13.20 8.25
N GLY A 86 5.31 -13.35 9.57
CA GLY A 86 4.13 -13.57 10.39
C GLY A 86 3.12 -12.43 10.22
N ALA A 87 3.56 -11.17 10.29
CA ALA A 87 2.69 -10.02 10.06
C ALA A 87 2.15 -9.96 8.63
N THR A 88 2.96 -10.28 7.61
CA THR A 88 2.48 -10.34 6.22
C THR A 88 1.39 -11.39 6.04
N ILE A 89 1.57 -12.60 6.59
CA ILE A 89 0.57 -13.67 6.55
C ILE A 89 -0.67 -13.27 7.37
N GLY A 90 -0.45 -12.68 8.54
CA GLY A 90 -1.51 -12.15 9.40
C GLY A 90 -2.34 -11.07 8.71
N LEU A 91 -1.71 -10.19 7.92
CA LEU A 91 -2.39 -9.19 7.10
C LEU A 91 -3.24 -9.84 6.00
N LEU A 92 -2.69 -10.83 5.28
CA LEU A 92 -3.38 -11.57 4.22
C LEU A 92 -4.63 -12.28 4.76
N ILE A 93 -4.51 -12.94 5.92
CA ILE A 93 -5.65 -13.60 6.58
C ILE A 93 -6.60 -12.53 7.15
N GLY A 94 -6.05 -11.49 7.76
CA GLY A 94 -6.81 -10.39 8.37
C GLY A 94 -7.68 -9.64 7.37
N LEU A 95 -7.28 -9.57 6.10
CA LEU A 95 -8.07 -8.93 5.04
C LEU A 95 -9.47 -9.55 4.89
N PHE A 96 -9.63 -10.85 5.13
CA PHE A 96 -10.93 -11.54 5.08
C PHE A 96 -11.88 -11.12 6.22
N PHE A 97 -11.33 -10.58 7.31
CA PHE A 97 -12.10 -10.08 8.46
C PHE A 97 -12.35 -8.56 8.37
N GLY A 98 -12.01 -7.92 7.23
CA GLY A 98 -12.26 -6.51 6.98
C GLY A 98 -11.31 -5.56 7.72
N PRO A 99 -11.71 -4.28 7.94
CA PRO A 99 -10.88 -3.25 8.57
C PRO A 99 -10.21 -3.63 9.90
N PRO A 100 -10.91 -4.27 10.87
CA PRO A 100 -10.26 -4.67 12.13
C PRO A 100 -9.21 -5.76 11.91
N GLY A 101 -9.41 -6.66 10.95
CA GLY A 101 -8.45 -7.70 10.62
C GLY A 101 -7.17 -7.17 9.99
N ILE A 102 -7.23 -6.05 9.26
CA ILE A 102 -6.03 -5.37 8.71
C ILE A 102 -5.12 -4.85 9.81
N ILE A 103 -5.66 -4.48 10.97
CA ILE A 103 -4.89 -3.98 12.12
C ILE A 103 -4.46 -5.14 13.02
N ILE A 104 -5.41 -5.99 13.40
CA ILE A 104 -5.20 -7.07 14.37
C ILE A 104 -4.41 -8.23 13.74
N GLY A 105 -4.65 -8.52 12.46
CA GLY A 105 -4.00 -9.60 11.73
C GLY A 105 -2.47 -9.52 11.74
N PRO A 106 -1.85 -8.41 11.27
CA PRO A 106 -0.41 -8.24 11.33
C PRO A 106 0.17 -8.37 12.74
N PHE A 107 -0.54 -7.85 13.75
CA PHE A 107 -0.09 -7.93 15.15
C PHE A 107 -0.04 -9.37 15.64
N ILE A 108 -1.15 -10.11 15.54
CA ILE A 108 -1.21 -11.52 15.95
C ILE A 108 -0.25 -12.37 15.13
N GLY A 109 -0.15 -12.09 13.83
CA GLY A 109 0.77 -12.75 12.92
C GLY A 109 2.23 -12.55 13.31
N ALA A 110 2.65 -11.31 13.60
CA ALA A 110 4.01 -11.01 14.06
C ALA A 110 4.32 -11.65 15.41
N VAL A 111 3.41 -11.55 16.39
CA VAL A 111 3.60 -12.16 17.71
C VAL A 111 3.76 -13.68 17.58
N SER A 112 2.90 -14.32 16.80
CA SER A 112 2.98 -15.77 16.55
C SER A 112 4.27 -16.17 15.83
N GLY A 113 4.69 -15.38 14.82
CA GLY A 113 5.94 -15.60 14.10
C GLY A 113 7.18 -15.48 15.00
N GLU A 114 7.20 -14.50 15.89
CA GLU A 114 8.29 -14.32 16.86
C GLU A 114 8.35 -15.41 17.92
N LEU A 115 7.20 -15.88 18.41
CA LEU A 115 7.14 -16.99 19.36
C LEU A 115 7.72 -18.28 18.75
N ILE A 116 7.44 -18.54 17.47
CA ILE A 116 8.01 -19.69 16.74
C ILE A 116 9.53 -19.56 16.58
N TYR A 117 10.05 -18.34 16.45
CA TYR A 117 11.49 -18.07 16.32
C TYR A 117 12.28 -18.20 17.65
N LYS A 118 11.60 -18.50 18.77
CA LYS A 118 12.15 -18.60 20.15
C LYS A 118 12.37 -17.27 20.88
N SER A 119 11.61 -16.23 20.54
CA SER A 119 11.59 -14.99 21.32
C SER A 119 10.70 -15.13 22.56
N ASP A 120 11.12 -14.59 23.71
CA ASP A 120 10.27 -14.50 24.91
C ASP A 120 8.94 -13.79 24.61
N PHE A 121 7.86 -14.15 25.32
CA PHE A 121 6.53 -13.56 25.09
C PHE A 121 6.51 -12.03 25.19
N SER A 122 7.26 -11.46 26.14
CA SER A 122 7.44 -10.01 26.29
C SER A 122 8.10 -9.38 25.06
N TYR A 123 9.07 -10.07 24.47
CA TYR A 123 9.74 -9.64 23.25
C TYR A 123 8.82 -9.74 22.03
N ALA A 124 8.09 -10.85 21.90
CA ALA A 124 7.15 -11.08 20.80
C ALA A 124 6.07 -10.00 20.74
N ILE A 125 5.53 -9.57 21.90
CA ILE A 125 4.57 -8.46 21.97
C ILE A 125 5.19 -7.15 21.50
N ARG A 126 6.40 -6.80 22.00
CA ARG A 126 7.08 -5.56 21.61
C ARG A 126 7.40 -5.53 20.10
N ALA A 127 7.86 -6.65 19.56
CA ALA A 127 8.08 -6.83 18.13
C ALA A 127 6.77 -6.75 17.32
N GLY A 128 5.68 -7.32 17.84
CA GLY A 128 4.34 -7.23 17.27
C GLY A 128 3.85 -5.80 17.13
N PHE A 129 4.00 -4.98 18.18
CA PHE A 129 3.69 -3.55 18.13
C PHE A 129 4.55 -2.82 17.10
N GLY A 130 5.83 -3.13 17.01
CA GLY A 130 6.71 -2.54 16.01
C GLY A 130 6.35 -2.89 14.57
N SER A 131 5.92 -4.14 14.35
CA SER A 131 5.43 -4.57 13.05
C SER A 131 4.12 -3.88 12.69
N LEU A 132 3.18 -3.78 13.63
CA LEU A 132 1.93 -3.05 13.44
C LEU A 132 2.18 -1.58 13.07
N ILE A 133 3.06 -0.89 13.81
CA ILE A 133 3.42 0.51 13.51
C ILE A 133 4.05 0.61 12.12
N GLY A 134 4.97 -0.29 11.77
CA GLY A 134 5.61 -0.33 10.46
C GLY A 134 4.62 -0.56 9.32
N PHE A 135 3.70 -1.51 9.48
CA PHE A 135 2.65 -1.80 8.49
C PHE A 135 1.65 -0.65 8.36
N MET A 136 1.16 -0.08 9.47
CA MET A 136 0.24 1.06 9.43
C MET A 136 0.88 2.28 8.79
N ALA A 137 2.17 2.54 9.06
CA ALA A 137 2.92 3.60 8.41
C ALA A 137 3.07 3.37 6.89
N GLY A 138 3.36 2.14 6.46
CA GLY A 138 3.44 1.77 5.04
C GLY A 138 2.09 1.96 4.31
N ILE A 139 1.02 1.40 4.87
CA ILE A 139 -0.35 1.55 4.35
C ILE A 139 -0.74 3.03 4.30
N GLY A 140 -0.45 3.80 5.36
CA GLY A 140 -0.74 5.22 5.42
C GLY A 140 -0.04 6.03 4.33
N LEU A 141 1.25 5.76 4.09
CA LEU A 141 2.03 6.40 3.01
C LEU A 141 1.47 6.04 1.63
N LYS A 142 1.17 4.75 1.39
CA LYS A 142 0.57 4.27 0.13
C LYS A 142 -0.78 4.93 -0.13
N LEU A 143 -1.65 4.99 0.89
CA LEU A 143 -2.98 5.59 0.78
C LEU A 143 -2.88 7.09 0.53
N ALA A 144 -2.03 7.81 1.25
CA ALA A 144 -1.86 9.26 1.07
C ALA A 144 -1.48 9.59 -0.38
N VAL A 145 -0.51 8.88 -0.95
CA VAL A 145 -0.05 9.13 -2.32
C VAL A 145 -1.08 8.68 -3.36
N SER A 146 -1.73 7.54 -3.14
CA SER A 146 -2.79 7.08 -4.05
C SER A 146 -3.99 8.02 -4.04
N LEU A 147 -4.34 8.62 -2.89
CA LEU A 147 -5.37 9.65 -2.79
C LEU A 147 -4.97 10.95 -3.51
N ILE A 148 -3.70 11.37 -3.41
CA ILE A 148 -3.19 12.52 -4.19
C ILE A 148 -3.34 12.24 -5.69
N ILE A 149 -2.91 11.08 -6.17
CA ILE A 149 -3.04 10.68 -7.58
C ILE A 149 -4.52 10.66 -8.00
N THR A 150 -5.39 10.09 -7.16
CA THR A 150 -6.84 10.06 -7.40
C THR A 150 -7.44 11.46 -7.47
N PHE A 151 -7.00 12.37 -6.60
CA PHE A 151 -7.44 13.76 -6.61
C PHE A 151 -7.09 14.45 -7.92
N TYR A 152 -5.85 14.30 -8.41
CA TYR A 152 -5.45 14.84 -9.70
C TYR A 152 -6.23 14.22 -10.86
N PHE A 153 -6.49 12.91 -10.81
CA PHE A 153 -7.32 12.23 -11.80
C PHE A 153 -8.72 12.82 -11.89
N ILE A 154 -9.41 12.97 -10.75
CA ILE A 154 -10.78 13.52 -10.70
C ILE A 154 -10.79 14.98 -11.15
N ARG A 155 -9.80 15.76 -10.72
CA ARG A 155 -9.71 17.18 -11.07
C ARG A 155 -9.58 17.39 -12.57
N GLU A 156 -8.71 16.63 -13.23
CA GLU A 156 -8.48 16.76 -14.66
C GLU A 156 -9.63 16.18 -15.48
N PHE A 157 -10.29 15.13 -14.99
CA PHE A 157 -11.47 14.56 -15.66
C PHE A 157 -12.69 15.49 -15.65
N PHE A 158 -12.82 16.38 -14.65
CA PHE A 158 -13.95 17.30 -14.51
C PHE A 158 -13.71 18.71 -15.08
N MET A 159 -12.48 19.03 -15.51
CA MET A 159 -12.08 20.35 -16.00
C MET A 159 -12.09 20.38 -17.53
#